data_AF-A0A7J3X9C3-F1
#
_entry.id   AF-A0A7J3X9C3-F1
#
_cell.length_a   1.000
_cell.length_b   1.000
_cell.length_c   1.000
_cell.angle_alpha   90.00
_cell.angle_beta   90.00
_cell.angle_gamma   90.00
#
_symmetry.space_group_name_H-M   'P 1'
#
loop_
_entity.id
_entity.type
_entity.pdbx_description
1 polymer ?
#
loop_
_entity_poly.entity_id
_entity_poly.type
_entity_poly.pdbx_seq_one_letter_code
_entity_poly.pdbx_strand_id
1 'polypeptide(L)'
;MELELGRPVALLLAPAVAALLTYFHHRSFEKNYFRRHALYNPLARVVKPRSRVTRRATLALKLVLAAVLAAALARPSVVVEREVLLQGPAEGAMFKLARPVVVLVVDVSGSMGEAIPGGVKIEVARRALRGLVERVPP
;
A
#
# COMPACT_ATOMS: atom_id res chain seq x y z
N MET A 1 3.47 -2.71 16.35
CA MET A 1 3.42 -2.99 14.91
C MET A 1 2.02 -2.64 14.46
N GLU A 2 1.85 -1.48 13.86
CA GLU A 2 0.53 -1.00 13.44
C GLU A 2 0.40 -1.20 11.93
N LEU A 3 -0.77 -1.70 11.53
CA LEU A 3 -1.08 -2.00 10.14
C LEU A 3 -1.89 -0.82 9.60
N GLU A 4 -1.20 0.09 8.93
CA GLU A 4 -1.84 1.25 8.30
C GLU A 4 -2.26 0.91 6.88
N LEU A 5 -3.48 1.31 6.51
CA LEU A 5 -3.97 1.19 5.14
C LEU A 5 -3.81 2.54 4.47
N GLY A 6 -2.93 2.63 3.47
CA GLY A 6 -2.74 3.89 2.74
C GLY A 6 -4.00 4.38 2.02
N ARG A 7 -4.92 3.47 1.66
CA ARG A 7 -6.21 3.79 1.03
C ARG A 7 -7.34 2.88 1.55
N PRO A 8 -7.89 3.12 2.75
CA PRO A 8 -8.88 2.23 3.36
C PRO A 8 -10.18 2.12 2.54
N VAL A 9 -10.54 3.19 1.83
CA VAL A 9 -11.72 3.25 0.94
C VAL A 9 -11.67 2.17 -0.16
N ALA A 10 -10.48 1.71 -0.56
CA ALA A 10 -10.34 0.65 -1.57
C ALA A 10 -10.98 -0.67 -1.12
N LEU A 11 -11.11 -0.93 0.19
CA LEU A 11 -11.78 -2.11 0.71
C LEU A 11 -13.29 -2.11 0.42
N LEU A 12 -13.90 -0.94 0.29
CA LEU A 12 -15.32 -0.80 -0.06
C LEU A 12 -15.61 -1.21 -1.52
N LEU A 13 -14.58 -1.30 -2.37
CA LEU A 13 -14.74 -1.82 -3.73
C LEU A 13 -14.96 -3.33 -3.75
N ALA A 14 -14.47 -4.08 -2.75
CA ALA A 14 -14.63 -5.53 -2.68
C ALA A 14 -16.10 -5.99 -2.75
N PRO A 15 -17.03 -5.51 -1.90
CA PRO A 15 -18.43 -5.91 -1.97
C PRO A 15 -19.12 -5.48 -3.26
N ALA A 16 -18.80 -4.28 -3.79
CA ALA A 16 -19.38 -3.81 -5.05
C ALA A 16 -18.97 -4.68 -6.25
N VAL A 17 -17.68 -5.00 -6.36
CA VAL A 17 -17.15 -5.89 -7.40
C VAL A 17 -17.66 -7.31 -7.21
N ALA A 18 -17.71 -7.82 -5.98
CA ALA A 18 -18.29 -9.13 -5.66
C ALA A 18 -19.76 -9.23 -6.11
N ALA A 19 -20.57 -8.20 -5.85
CA ALA A 19 -21.97 -8.16 -6.26
C ALA A 19 -22.11 -8.19 -7.79
N LEU A 20 -21.32 -7.38 -8.51
CA LEU A 20 -21.27 -7.38 -9.98
C LEU A 20 -20.85 -8.75 -10.54
N LEU A 21 -19.80 -9.34 -10.00
CA LEU A 21 -19.30 -10.65 -10.44
C LEU A 21 -20.33 -11.74 -10.19
N THR A 22 -21.00 -11.72 -9.03
CA THR A 22 -22.08 -12.66 -8.69
C THR A 22 -23.27 -12.49 -9.63
N TYR A 23 -23.67 -11.23 -9.88
CA TYR A 23 -24.74 -10.90 -10.80
C TYR A 23 -24.45 -11.40 -12.22
N PHE A 24 -23.29 -11.10 -12.80
CA PHE A 24 -22.93 -11.58 -14.14
C PHE A 24 -22.75 -13.10 -14.19
N HIS A 25 -22.24 -13.70 -13.11
CA HIS A 25 -22.10 -15.14 -12.99
C HIS A 25 -23.46 -15.85 -12.96
N HIS A 26 -24.48 -15.26 -12.32
CA HIS A 26 -25.83 -15.83 -12.23
C HIS A 26 -26.73 -15.48 -13.41
N ARG A 27 -26.66 -14.25 -13.92
CA ARG A 27 -27.40 -13.76 -15.11
C ARG A 27 -26.96 -14.45 -16.42
N SER A 28 -25.98 -15.34 -16.32
CA SER A 28 -25.57 -16.36 -17.29
C SER A 28 -25.03 -15.79 -18.60
N PHE A 29 -23.71 -15.95 -18.78
CA PHE A 29 -23.08 -16.04 -20.10
C PHE A 29 -23.73 -17.18 -20.88
N GLU A 30 -23.76 -18.42 -20.37
CA GLU A 30 -24.30 -19.58 -21.11
C GLU A 30 -25.74 -19.37 -21.64
N LYS A 31 -26.73 -19.03 -20.81
CA LYS A 31 -28.12 -18.85 -21.29
C LYS A 31 -28.27 -17.74 -22.33
N ASN A 32 -27.61 -16.60 -22.16
CA ASN A 32 -27.72 -15.48 -23.11
C ASN A 32 -26.82 -15.67 -24.34
N TYR A 33 -25.62 -16.20 -24.13
CA TYR A 33 -24.63 -16.48 -25.18
C TYR A 33 -25.11 -17.59 -26.10
N PHE A 34 -25.54 -18.74 -25.55
CA PHE A 34 -26.08 -19.82 -26.38
C PHE A 34 -27.36 -19.39 -27.09
N ARG A 35 -28.28 -18.66 -26.44
CA ARG A 35 -29.48 -18.16 -27.14
C ARG A 35 -29.17 -17.16 -28.25
N ARG A 36 -28.21 -16.24 -28.06
CA ARG A 36 -27.87 -15.20 -29.05
C ARG A 36 -26.95 -15.69 -30.16
N HIS A 37 -26.06 -16.65 -29.87
CA HIS A 37 -25.01 -17.09 -30.79
C HIS A 37 -25.18 -18.52 -31.30
N ALA A 38 -26.23 -19.26 -30.92
CA ALA A 38 -26.50 -20.62 -31.45
C ALA A 38 -26.70 -20.68 -32.98
N LEU A 39 -27.00 -19.55 -33.61
CA LEU A 39 -27.12 -19.42 -35.07
C LEU A 39 -25.77 -19.14 -35.75
N TYR A 40 -24.85 -18.45 -35.07
CA TYR A 40 -23.58 -18.00 -35.65
C TYR A 40 -22.37 -18.86 -35.26
N ASN A 41 -22.45 -19.58 -34.15
CA ASN A 41 -21.35 -20.39 -33.65
C ASN A 41 -21.80 -21.85 -33.48
N PRO A 42 -21.48 -22.76 -34.42
CA PRO A 42 -21.90 -24.16 -34.34
C PRO A 42 -21.29 -24.89 -33.14
N LEU A 43 -20.10 -24.47 -32.66
CA LEU A 43 -19.49 -25.03 -31.46
C LEU A 43 -20.30 -24.71 -30.20
N ALA A 44 -21.07 -23.63 -30.21
CA ALA A 44 -21.94 -23.26 -29.10
C ALA A 44 -23.06 -24.29 -28.86
N ARG A 45 -23.37 -25.17 -29.82
CA ARG A 45 -24.33 -26.28 -29.64
C ARG A 45 -23.72 -27.49 -28.94
N VAL A 46 -22.39 -27.63 -28.98
CA VAL A 46 -21.65 -28.81 -28.46
C VAL A 46 -21.15 -28.57 -27.03
N VAL A 47 -20.98 -27.30 -26.63
CA VAL A 47 -20.55 -26.95 -25.27
C VAL A 47 -21.71 -27.21 -24.30
N LYS A 48 -21.52 -28.24 -23.47
CA LYS A 48 -22.47 -28.54 -22.38
C LYS A 48 -22.33 -27.52 -21.25
N PRO A 49 -23.44 -27.14 -20.61
CA PRO A 49 -23.39 -26.28 -19.44
C PRO A 49 -22.56 -26.95 -18.33
N ARG A 50 -21.68 -26.17 -17.70
CA ARG A 50 -20.81 -26.67 -16.63
C ARG A 50 -21.62 -27.15 -15.42
N SER A 51 -21.09 -28.16 -14.71
CA SER A 51 -21.75 -28.73 -13.52
C SER A 51 -21.94 -27.69 -12.41
N ARG A 52 -22.96 -27.87 -11.55
CA ARG A 52 -23.21 -26.94 -10.43
C ARG A 52 -21.99 -26.80 -9.50
N VAL A 53 -21.21 -27.87 -9.33
CA VAL A 53 -20.00 -27.87 -8.49
C VAL A 53 -18.92 -26.96 -9.10
N THR A 54 -18.61 -27.15 -10.39
CA THR A 54 -17.61 -26.31 -11.09
C THR A 54 -18.04 -24.84 -11.17
N ARG A 55 -19.35 -24.60 -11.30
CA ARG A 55 -19.92 -23.25 -11.28
C ARG A 55 -19.69 -22.55 -9.93
N ARG A 56 -19.99 -23.22 -8.80
CA ARG A 56 -19.73 -22.68 -7.46
C ARG A 56 -18.25 -22.42 -7.22
N ALA A 57 -17.37 -23.33 -7.64
CA ALA A 57 -15.92 -23.17 -7.50
C ALA A 57 -15.40 -21.94 -8.26
N THR A 58 -15.86 -21.73 -9.50
CA THR A 58 -15.46 -20.55 -10.29
C THR A 58 -16.02 -19.24 -9.73
N LEU A 59 -17.20 -19.25 -9.11
CA LEU A 59 -17.70 -18.07 -8.39
C LEU A 59 -16.85 -17.78 -7.15
N ALA A 60 -16.56 -18.80 -6.34
CA ALA A 60 -15.71 -18.65 -5.15
C ALA A 60 -14.34 -18.06 -5.52
N LEU A 61 -13.71 -18.58 -6.57
CA LEU A 61 -12.43 -18.06 -7.06
C LEU A 61 -12.51 -16.58 -7.47
N LYS A 62 -13.60 -16.16 -8.14
CA LYS A 62 -13.82 -14.75 -8.51
C LYS A 62 -13.94 -13.85 -7.29
N LEU A 63 -14.65 -14.31 -6.26
CA LEU A 63 -14.82 -13.55 -5.01
C LEU A 63 -13.51 -13.41 -4.25
N VAL A 64 -12.72 -14.49 -4.18
CA VAL A 64 -11.37 -14.46 -3.59
C VAL A 64 -10.48 -13.48 -4.36
N LEU A 65 -10.50 -13.52 -5.69
CA LEU A 65 -9.71 -12.58 -6.50
C LEU A 65 -10.11 -11.12 -6.25
N ALA A 66 -11.42 -10.84 -6.14
CA ALA A 66 -11.92 -9.50 -5.85
C ALA A 66 -11.43 -9.01 -4.47
N ALA A 67 -11.43 -9.87 -3.46
CA ALA A 67 -10.93 -9.55 -2.13
C ALA A 67 -9.41 -9.28 -2.14
N VAL A 68 -8.63 -10.12 -2.82
CA VAL A 68 -7.17 -9.94 -2.96
C VAL A 68 -6.83 -8.64 -3.69
N LEU A 69 -7.55 -8.32 -4.76
CA LEU A 69 -7.38 -7.06 -5.49
C LEU A 69 -7.69 -5.84 -4.62
N ALA A 70 -8.80 -5.88 -3.87
CA ALA A 70 -9.15 -4.80 -2.96
C ALA A 70 -8.11 -4.61 -1.84
N ALA A 71 -7.61 -5.71 -1.27
CA ALA A 71 -6.54 -5.67 -0.28
C ALA A 71 -5.23 -5.11 -0.86
N ALA A 72 -4.85 -5.52 -2.07
CA ALA A 72 -3.67 -4.98 -2.76
C ALA A 72 -3.81 -3.47 -3.05
N LEU A 73 -5.00 -3.02 -3.46
CA LEU A 73 -5.30 -1.60 -3.69
C LEU A 73 -5.29 -0.77 -2.40
N ALA A 74 -5.61 -1.39 -1.25
CA ALA A 74 -5.59 -0.73 0.05
C ALA A 74 -4.15 -0.39 0.52
N ARG A 75 -3.12 -0.92 -0.16
CA ARG A 75 -1.69 -0.69 0.11
C ARG A 75 -1.36 -0.81 1.61
N PRO A 76 -1.45 -2.02 2.17
CA PRO A 76 -1.12 -2.23 3.58
C PRO A 76 0.36 -1.90 3.81
N SER A 77 0.62 -1.00 4.74
CA SER A 77 1.96 -0.65 5.22
C SER A 77 2.10 -1.00 6.69
N VAL A 78 3.24 -1.56 7.04
CA VAL A 78 3.57 -1.88 8.43
C VAL A 78 4.38 -0.73 9.00
N VAL A 79 3.80 -0.02 9.97
CA VAL A 79 4.50 1.04 10.71
C VAL A 79 5.10 0.41 11.97
N VAL A 80 6.41 0.59 12.12
CA VAL A 80 7.17 0.15 13.29
C VAL A 80 7.78 1.38 13.94
N GLU A 81 7.22 1.78 15.07
CA GLU A 81 7.90 2.71 15.96
C GLU A 81 9.13 2.01 16.54
N ARG A 82 10.31 2.59 16.30
CA ARG A 82 11.58 2.08 16.79
C ARG A 82 12.28 3.19 17.54
N GLU A 83 12.23 3.14 18.86
CA GLU A 83 13.06 3.98 19.70
C GLU A 83 14.51 3.51 19.54
N VAL A 84 15.32 4.28 18.81
CA VAL A 84 16.75 4.04 18.68
C VAL A 84 17.45 4.93 19.69
N LEU A 85 17.86 4.33 20.81
CA LEU A 85 18.77 4.98 21.75
C LEU A 85 20.15 5.07 21.09
N LEU A 86 20.44 6.23 20.50
CA LEU A 86 21.75 6.56 19.94
C LEU A 86 22.77 6.76 21.08
N GLN A 87 23.45 5.69 21.46
CA GLN A 87 24.68 5.76 22.25
C GLN A 87 25.87 5.48 21.33
N GLY A 88 26.61 6.52 20.93
CA GLY A 88 27.87 6.41 20.20
C GLY A 88 27.84 6.87 18.73
N PRO A 89 29.02 7.11 18.13
CA PRO A 89 29.15 7.78 16.84
C PRO A 89 28.46 6.95 15.76
N ALA A 90 27.60 7.63 15.01
CA ALA A 90 26.70 7.04 14.02
C ALA A 90 27.46 6.34 12.88
N GLU A 91 27.67 5.03 13.03
CA GLU A 91 27.96 4.12 11.94
C GLU A 91 26.91 3.01 11.92
N GLY A 92 26.30 2.76 10.76
CA GLY A 92 25.76 1.44 10.46
C GLY A 92 24.25 1.25 10.27
N ALA A 93 23.43 2.31 10.19
CA ALA A 93 22.03 2.15 9.77
C ALA A 93 21.67 3.08 8.61
N MET A 94 22.39 2.93 7.49
CA MET A 94 21.90 3.38 6.18
C MET A 94 20.68 2.56 5.78
N PHE A 95 19.52 2.87 6.38
CA PHE A 95 18.26 2.60 5.71
C PHE A 95 18.16 3.62 4.57
N LYS A 96 18.11 3.13 3.33
CA LYS A 96 17.72 3.91 2.16
C LYS A 96 16.30 4.44 2.37
N LEU A 97 16.14 5.51 3.16
CA LEU A 97 14.94 6.33 3.14
C LEU A 97 14.96 7.09 1.81
N ALA A 98 14.01 6.77 0.94
CA ALA A 98 13.90 7.32 -0.42
C ALA A 98 13.50 8.81 -0.47
N ARG A 99 13.69 9.59 0.61
CA ARG A 99 13.57 11.06 0.75
C ARG A 99 13.58 11.38 2.25
N PRO A 100 14.72 11.74 2.86
CA PRO A 100 14.73 12.15 4.26
C PRO A 100 14.00 13.51 4.38
N VAL A 101 12.82 13.52 5.01
CA VAL A 101 12.18 14.76 5.46
C VAL A 101 12.80 15.10 6.81
N VAL A 102 13.59 16.17 6.84
CA VAL A 102 14.22 16.67 8.06
C VAL A 102 13.32 17.76 8.63
N VAL A 103 12.81 17.55 9.84
CA VAL A 103 12.09 18.59 10.59
C VAL A 103 13.06 19.24 11.58
N LEU A 104 13.34 20.52 11.38
CA LEU A 104 14.19 21.30 12.28
C LEU A 104 13.31 22.07 13.28
N VAL A 105 13.48 21.77 14.56
CA VAL A 105 12.87 22.55 15.65
C VAL A 105 13.96 23.41 16.27
N VAL A 106 13.85 24.73 16.12
CA VAL A 106 14.80 25.70 16.69
C VAL A 106 14.15 26.36 17.88
N ASP A 107 14.77 26.22 19.05
CA ASP A 107 14.36 26.91 20.26
C ASP A 107 14.80 28.40 20.20
N VAL A 108 13.84 29.31 20.41
CA VAL A 108 14.04 30.77 20.41
C VAL A 108 14.23 31.33 21.82
N SER A 109 14.43 30.46 22.83
CA SER A 109 14.56 30.81 24.25
C SER A 109 15.81 31.62 24.65
N GLY A 110 16.42 32.42 23.77
CA GLY A 110 17.59 33.26 24.08
C GLY A 110 18.86 32.52 24.51
N SER A 111 18.78 31.23 24.84
CA SER A 111 19.83 30.36 25.36
C SER A 111 20.77 29.85 24.26
N MET A 112 20.47 30.13 23.00
CA MET A 112 21.25 29.68 21.84
C MET A 112 22.63 30.34 21.74
N GLY A 113 22.85 31.44 22.47
CA GLY A 113 24.16 32.08 22.62
C GLY A 113 25.05 31.47 23.71
N GLU A 114 24.56 30.50 24.48
CA GLU A 114 25.34 29.87 25.54
C GLU A 114 26.41 28.92 24.99
N ALA A 115 27.54 28.86 25.69
CA ALA A 115 28.61 27.92 25.40
C ALA A 115 28.26 26.53 25.95
N ILE A 116 28.45 25.52 25.12
CA ILE A 116 28.42 24.10 25.49
C ILE A 116 29.79 23.47 25.22
N PRO A 117 30.10 22.29 25.78
CA PRO A 117 31.28 21.54 25.37
C PRO A 117 31.26 21.33 23.85
N GLY A 118 32.22 21.93 23.13
CA GLY A 118 32.31 21.89 21.66
C GLY A 118 31.97 23.20 20.92
N GLY A 119 31.54 24.26 21.61
CA GLY A 119 31.34 25.60 21.02
C GLY A 119 30.04 26.28 21.47
N VAL A 120 29.66 27.35 20.79
CA VAL A 120 28.36 28.02 21.04
C VAL A 120 27.24 27.18 20.41
N LYS A 121 26.12 26.97 21.14
CA LYS A 121 25.00 26.13 20.69
C LYS A 121 24.54 26.44 19.26
N ILE A 122 24.43 27.72 18.90
CA ILE A 122 24.04 28.15 17.55
C ILE A 122 25.04 27.72 16.47
N GLU A 123 26.34 27.75 16.76
CA GLU A 123 27.38 27.36 15.80
C GLU A 123 27.43 25.85 15.62
N VAL A 124 27.26 25.11 16.72
CA VAL A 124 27.21 23.65 16.70
C VAL A 124 25.99 23.18 15.90
N ALA A 125 24.83 23.79 16.12
CA ALA A 125 23.61 23.53 15.35
C ALA A 125 23.81 23.82 13.85
N ARG A 126 24.46 24.95 13.52
CA ARG A 126 24.75 25.33 12.12
C ARG A 126 25.68 24.33 11.43
N ARG A 127 26.71 23.84 12.13
CA ARG A 127 27.64 22.82 11.58
C ARG A 127 26.94 21.49 11.38
N ALA A 128 26.11 21.06 12.33
CA ALA A 128 25.32 19.83 12.20
C ALA A 128 24.34 19.89 11.02
N LEU A 129 23.67 21.03 10.83
CA LEU A 129 22.76 21.26 9.71
C LEU A 129 23.46 21.21 8.35
N ARG A 130 24.64 21.84 8.23
CA ARG A 130 25.43 21.77 6.99
C ARG A 130 25.84 20.33 6.67
N GLY A 131 26.36 19.60 7.66
CA GLY A 131 26.74 18.21 7.49
C GLY A 131 25.56 17.30 7.14
N LEU A 132 24.35 17.63 7.60
CA LEU A 132 23.13 16.93 7.22
C LEU A 132 22.78 17.17 5.74
N VAL A 133 22.74 18.44 5.32
CA VAL A 133 22.40 18.83 3.93
C VAL A 133 23.41 18.26 2.94
N GLU A 134 24.70 18.29 3.26
CA GLU A 134 25.76 17.73 2.39
C GLU A 134 25.67 16.20 2.23
N ARG A 135 25.06 15.49 3.18
CA ARG A 135 24.91 14.04 3.17
C ARG A 135 23.58 13.56 2.57
N VAL A 136 22.67 14.47 2.28
CA VAL A 136 21.41 14.14 1.60
C VAL A 136 21.66 14.15 0.09
N PRO A 137 21.58 13.00 -0.60
CA PRO A 137 21.66 12.98 -2.07
C PRO A 137 20.48 13.76 -2.69
N PRO A 138 20.65 14.34 -3.89
CA PRO A 138 19.62 15.15 -4.56
C PRO A 138 18.31 14.40 -4.81
#